data_AF-A0A2E1DXY2-F1
#
_entry.id   AF-A0A2E1DXY2-F1
#
_cell.length_a   1.000
_cell.length_b   1.000
_cell.length_c   1.000
_cell.angle_alpha   90.00
_cell.angle_beta   90.00
_cell.angle_gamma   90.00
#
_symmetry.space_group_name_H-M   'P 1'
#
loop_
_entity.id
_entity.type
_entity.pdbx_description
1 polymer ?
#
loop_
_entity_poly.entity_id
_entity_poly.type
_entity_poly.pdbx_seq_one_letter_code
_entity_poly.pdbx_strand_id
1 'polypeptide(L)'
;SFIYSFFGVNAVYAVLAGAFYNIGVNGYLTLWAGAYTKSPIDLNSSANAFGDKKAFNAKTMLVGIPQMLLPVLVYYFTSQYYDHFTGCLAVAVLGTLGILLKPIAFNLILKAYKTEKHSTLKAYKTN
;
A
#
# COMPACT_ATOMS: atom_id res chain seq x y z
N SER A 1 3.32 5.27 37.08
CA SER A 1 2.13 5.66 36.28
C SER A 1 2.37 6.81 35.30
N PHE A 2 3.27 7.77 35.58
CA PHE A 2 3.57 8.88 34.66
C PHE A 2 4.17 8.44 33.30
N ILE A 3 5.04 7.42 33.30
CA ILE A 3 5.65 6.88 32.07
C ILE A 3 4.60 6.33 31.09
N TYR A 4 3.55 5.64 31.58
CA TYR A 4 2.49 5.09 30.74
C TYR A 4 1.55 6.17 30.17
N SER A 5 1.37 7.29 30.89
CA SER A 5 0.52 8.38 30.42
C SER A 5 1.19 9.17 29.28
N PHE A 6 2.51 9.42 29.37
CA PHE A 6 3.27 10.12 28.32
C PHE A 6 3.57 9.24 27.09
N PHE A 7 3.83 7.94 27.29
CA PHE A 7 4.00 7.01 26.16
C PHE A 7 2.66 6.63 25.52
N GLY A 8 1.58 6.50 26.30
CA GLY A 8 0.29 6.03 25.80
C GLY A 8 -0.37 6.99 24.84
N VAL A 9 -0.43 8.28 25.17
CA VAL A 9 -1.17 9.27 24.35
C VAL A 9 -0.46 9.50 23.01
N ASN A 10 0.86 9.59 22.99
CA ASN A 10 1.66 9.68 21.77
C ASN A 10 1.53 8.42 20.91
N ALA A 11 1.57 7.23 21.52
CA ALA A 11 1.37 5.97 20.81
C ALA A 11 -0.05 5.88 20.19
N VAL A 12 -1.08 6.36 20.88
CA VAL A 12 -2.46 6.42 20.34
C VAL A 12 -2.52 7.31 19.10
N TYR A 13 -1.88 8.49 19.13
CA TYR A 13 -1.82 9.36 17.95
C TYR A 13 -1.09 8.71 16.77
N ALA A 14 0.03 8.03 17.03
CA ALA A 14 0.77 7.31 15.99
C ALA A 14 -0.05 6.16 15.39
N VAL A 15 -0.77 5.39 16.22
CA VAL A 15 -1.65 4.29 15.75
C VAL A 15 -2.81 4.84 14.93
N LEU A 16 -3.46 5.93 15.37
CA LEU A 16 -4.54 6.57 14.62
C LEU A 16 -4.04 7.11 13.28
N ALA A 17 -2.89 7.80 13.26
CA ALA A 17 -2.27 8.28 12.03
C ALA A 17 -1.95 7.14 11.06
N GLY A 18 -1.37 6.06 11.58
CA GLY A 18 -1.08 4.84 10.82
C GLY A 18 -2.34 4.17 10.27
N ALA A 19 -3.44 4.18 11.02
CA ALA A 19 -4.73 3.63 10.57
C ALA A 19 -5.30 4.44 9.39
N PHE A 20 -5.34 5.77 9.48
CA PHE A 20 -5.80 6.63 8.38
C PHE A 20 -4.93 6.46 7.13
N TYR A 21 -3.61 6.39 7.30
CA TYR A 21 -2.69 6.15 6.19
C TYR A 21 -2.91 4.77 5.54
N ASN A 22 -3.13 3.74 6.36
CA ASN A 22 -3.39 2.39 5.84
C ASN A 22 -4.68 2.32 5.04
N ILE A 23 -5.76 2.93 5.54
CA ILE A 23 -7.06 2.94 4.85
C ILE A 23 -6.99 3.80 3.58
N GLY A 24 -6.32 4.95 3.64
CA GLY A 24 -6.36 5.96 2.59
C GLY A 24 -5.30 5.88 1.52
N VAL A 25 -4.14 5.28 1.79
CA VAL A 25 -3.01 5.25 0.85
C VAL A 25 -2.55 3.82 0.65
N ASN A 26 -2.24 3.10 1.74
CA ASN A 26 -1.69 1.75 1.65
C ASN A 26 -2.68 0.76 1.02
N GLY A 27 -3.98 0.87 1.34
CA GLY A 27 -5.04 0.03 0.77
C GLY A 27 -5.13 0.13 -0.76
N TYR A 28 -5.05 1.34 -1.33
CA TYR A 28 -5.10 1.51 -2.78
C TYR A 28 -3.81 1.06 -3.47
N LEU A 29 -2.64 1.32 -2.86
CA LEU A 29 -1.35 0.82 -3.36
C LEU A 29 -1.32 -0.71 -3.37
N THR A 30 -1.86 -1.35 -2.34
CA THR A 30 -1.97 -2.82 -2.27
C THR A 30 -2.89 -3.36 -3.35
N LEU A 31 -4.06 -2.73 -3.56
CA LEU A 31 -4.98 -3.10 -4.65
C LEU A 31 -4.35 -2.90 -6.03
N TRP A 32 -3.58 -1.82 -6.21
CA TRP A 32 -2.84 -1.56 -7.43
C TRP A 32 -1.75 -2.62 -7.65
N ALA A 33 -0.95 -2.93 -6.64
CA ALA A 33 0.06 -3.99 -6.69
C ALA A 33 -0.56 -5.36 -7.04
N GLY A 34 -1.69 -5.70 -6.40
CA GLY A 34 -2.44 -6.93 -6.67
C GLY A 34 -2.97 -7.02 -8.11
N ALA A 35 -3.36 -5.89 -8.71
CA ALA A 35 -3.82 -5.85 -10.10
C ALA A 35 -2.73 -6.24 -11.11
N TYR A 36 -1.44 -5.96 -10.81
CA TYR A 36 -0.31 -6.32 -11.66
C TYR A 36 0.18 -7.77 -11.46
N THR A 37 -0.36 -8.48 -10.47
CA THR A 37 0.21 -9.75 -10.02
C THR A 37 -0.81 -10.85 -10.13
N LYS A 38 -1.40 -10.95 -11.33
CA LYS A 38 -2.23 -12.07 -11.74
C LYS A 38 -1.36 -13.32 -11.90
N SER A 39 -0.93 -13.90 -10.79
CA SER A 39 -0.51 -15.30 -10.78
C SER A 39 -1.77 -16.15 -10.98
N PRO A 40 -1.85 -17.00 -12.00
CA PRO A 40 -3.00 -17.89 -12.15
C PRO A 40 -3.11 -18.77 -10.89
N ILE A 41 -4.29 -18.79 -10.28
CA ILE A 41 -4.63 -19.73 -9.21
C ILE A 41 -4.77 -21.08 -9.88
N ASP A 42 -3.68 -21.84 -9.87
CA ASP A 42 -3.67 -23.20 -10.38
C ASP A 42 -4.16 -24.14 -9.27
N LEU A 43 -5.39 -24.63 -9.41
CA LEU A 43 -6.09 -25.47 -8.44
C LEU A 43 -5.42 -26.86 -8.26
N ASN A 44 -4.44 -27.20 -9.10
CA ASN A 44 -3.60 -28.39 -8.97
C ASN A 44 -2.24 -28.14 -8.29
N SER A 45 -1.93 -26.90 -7.91
CA SER A 45 -0.64 -26.50 -7.31
C SER A 45 -0.56 -26.69 -5.78
N SER A 46 -1.38 -27.57 -5.20
CA SER A 46 -1.30 -27.94 -3.78
C SER A 46 0.00 -28.68 -3.43
N ALA A 47 0.66 -29.30 -4.41
CA ALA A 47 1.84 -30.14 -4.20
C ALA A 47 3.21 -29.42 -4.26
N ASN A 48 3.25 -28.12 -4.60
CA ASN A 48 4.51 -27.36 -4.73
C ASN A 48 4.43 -25.99 -4.04
N ALA A 49 3.93 -25.96 -2.79
CA ALA A 49 3.79 -24.73 -2.01
C ALA A 49 5.11 -23.98 -1.71
N PHE A 50 6.27 -24.57 -2.03
CA PHE A 50 7.59 -23.99 -1.77
C PHE A 50 8.66 -24.25 -2.85
N GLY A 51 8.28 -24.71 -4.05
CA GLY A 51 9.24 -25.09 -5.10
C GLY A 51 8.85 -24.54 -6.47
N ASP A 52 9.69 -23.64 -7.00
CA ASP A 52 9.69 -23.09 -8.36
C ASP A 52 8.57 -22.12 -8.78
N LYS A 53 8.66 -20.87 -8.29
CA LYS A 53 8.44 -19.66 -9.13
C LYS A 53 9.39 -18.55 -8.66
N LYS A 54 10.63 -18.54 -9.16
CA LYS A 54 11.67 -17.50 -9.00
C LYS A 54 11.27 -16.08 -9.49
N ALA A 55 9.99 -15.84 -9.73
CA ALA A 55 9.37 -14.56 -9.98
C ALA A 55 8.27 -14.31 -8.92
N PHE A 56 8.60 -14.52 -7.64
CA PHE A 56 7.83 -14.03 -6.50
C PHE A 56 7.88 -12.49 -6.49
N ASN A 57 7.22 -11.93 -7.50
CA ASN A 57 6.61 -10.63 -7.47
C ASN A 57 7.53 -9.43 -7.16
N ALA A 58 8.64 -9.32 -7.89
CA ALA A 58 9.52 -8.15 -7.82
C ALA A 58 8.77 -6.81 -7.99
N LYS A 59 7.68 -6.79 -8.79
CA LYS A 59 6.84 -5.60 -8.97
C LYS A 59 6.02 -5.26 -7.72
N THR A 60 5.39 -6.21 -7.01
CA THR A 60 4.74 -5.93 -5.71
C THR A 60 5.76 -5.55 -4.67
N MET A 61 6.96 -6.13 -4.67
CA MET A 61 8.00 -5.72 -3.72
C MET A 61 8.42 -4.26 -3.98
N LEU A 62 8.57 -3.87 -5.25
CA LEU A 62 8.84 -2.50 -5.65
C LEU A 62 7.73 -1.52 -5.24
N VAL A 63 6.46 -1.95 -5.29
CA VAL A 63 5.31 -1.13 -4.83
C VAL A 63 5.15 -1.16 -3.31
N GLY A 64 5.60 -2.22 -2.64
CA GLY A 64 5.56 -2.36 -1.19
C GLY A 64 6.60 -1.51 -0.47
N ILE A 65 7.76 -1.29 -1.08
CA ILE A 65 8.82 -0.39 -0.55
C ILE A 65 8.30 1.05 -0.31
N PRO A 66 7.68 1.75 -1.29
CA PRO A 66 7.13 3.08 -1.06
C PRO A 66 5.95 3.05 -0.09
N GLN A 67 5.19 1.96 -0.02
CA GLN A 67 4.10 1.83 0.95
C GLN A 67 4.59 1.95 2.40
N MET A 68 5.78 1.41 2.70
CA MET A 68 6.39 1.44 4.03
C MET A 68 7.25 2.70 4.24
N LEU A 69 7.96 3.14 3.20
CA LEU A 69 8.85 4.30 3.28
C LEU A 69 8.09 5.62 3.35
N LEU A 70 7.05 5.80 2.54
CA LEU A 70 6.34 7.08 2.41
C LEU A 70 5.78 7.62 3.75
N PRO A 71 5.12 6.84 4.63
CA PRO A 71 4.66 7.37 5.91
C PRO A 71 5.82 7.69 6.87
N VAL A 72 6.91 6.90 6.84
CA VAL A 72 8.11 7.15 7.64
C VAL A 72 8.83 8.41 7.17
N LEU A 73 8.92 8.62 5.87
CA LEU A 73 9.55 9.79 5.26
C LEU A 73 8.76 11.06 5.63
N VAL A 74 7.44 11.03 5.47
CA VAL A 74 6.57 12.16 5.83
C VAL A 74 6.71 12.48 7.32
N TYR A 75 6.64 11.46 8.18
CA TYR A 75 6.81 11.63 9.61
C TYR A 75 8.19 12.21 9.94
N TYR A 76 9.27 11.68 9.37
CA TYR A 76 10.63 12.16 9.59
C TYR A 76 10.82 13.62 9.16
N PHE A 77 10.34 13.99 7.97
CA PHE A 77 10.42 15.36 7.48
C PHE A 77 9.62 16.32 8.35
N THR A 78 8.41 15.94 8.77
CA THR A 78 7.56 16.82 9.59
C THR A 78 8.01 16.90 11.05
N SER A 79 8.58 15.82 11.60
CA SER A 79 9.13 15.79 12.96
C SER A 79 10.46 16.52 13.10
N GLN A 80 11.18 16.78 12.00
CA GLN A 80 12.40 17.60 12.04
C GLN A 80 12.10 19.09 12.24
N TYR A 81 10.93 19.55 11.78
CA TYR A 81 10.52 20.95 11.90
C TYR A 81 9.53 21.20 13.04
N TYR A 82 8.85 20.17 13.55
CA TYR A 82 7.77 20.27 14.55
C TYR A 82 7.75 19.11 15.55
N ASP A 83 6.89 19.20 16.57
CA ASP A 83 6.72 18.20 17.62
C ASP A 83 6.06 16.88 17.11
N HIS A 84 6.17 15.80 17.91
CA HIS A 84 5.68 14.45 17.60
C HIS A 84 4.21 14.42 17.15
N PHE A 85 3.38 15.25 17.79
CA PHE A 85 1.96 15.38 17.47
C PHE A 85 1.74 15.89 16.04
N THR A 86 2.49 16.90 15.61
CA THR A 86 2.36 17.47 14.26
C THR A 86 2.82 16.47 13.19
N GLY A 87 3.85 15.67 13.48
CA GLY A 87 4.28 14.58 12.59
C GLY A 87 3.20 13.51 12.39
N CYS A 88 2.56 13.06 13.48
CA CYS A 88 1.44 12.12 13.41
C CYS A 88 0.23 12.73 12.68
N LEU A 89 -0.08 14.00 12.96
CA LEU A 89 -1.20 14.70 12.33
C LEU A 89 -0.98 14.86 10.83
N ALA A 90 0.24 15.16 10.38
CA ALA A 90 0.58 15.23 8.96
C ALA A 90 0.37 13.89 8.24
N VAL A 91 0.79 12.78 8.85
CA VAL A 91 0.54 11.43 8.30
C VAL A 91 -0.94 11.10 8.25
N ALA A 92 -1.70 11.47 9.29
CA ALA A 92 -3.16 11.30 9.32
C ALA A 92 -3.87 12.13 8.24
N VAL A 93 -3.43 13.37 8.01
CA VAL A 93 -3.94 14.26 6.95
C VAL A 93 -3.62 13.70 5.57
N LEU A 94 -2.41 13.19 5.34
CA LEU A 94 -2.10 12.51 4.08
C LEU A 94 -2.96 11.26 3.88
N GLY A 95 -3.19 10.47 4.93
CA GLY A 95 -4.08 9.32 4.90
C GLY A 95 -5.51 9.72 4.51
N THR A 96 -6.08 10.70 5.20
CA THR A 96 -7.44 11.19 4.92
C THR A 96 -7.57 11.84 3.55
N LEU A 97 -6.57 12.60 3.09
CA LEU A 97 -6.50 13.07 1.70
C LEU A 97 -6.49 11.90 0.72
N GLY A 98 -5.72 10.84 0.97
CA GLY A 98 -5.74 9.61 0.17
C GLY A 98 -7.14 8.99 0.07
N ILE A 99 -7.92 9.01 1.15
CA ILE A 99 -9.33 8.57 1.14
C ILE A 99 -10.18 9.49 0.24
N LEU A 100 -9.99 10.81 0.30
CA LEU A 100 -10.74 11.76 -0.54
C LEU A 100 -10.39 11.60 -2.04
N LEU A 101 -9.15 11.27 -2.35
CA LEU A 101 -8.69 10.99 -3.73
C LEU A 101 -9.02 9.56 -4.22
N LYS A 102 -9.81 8.78 -3.45
CA LYS A 102 -10.32 7.46 -3.83
C LYS A 102 -10.81 7.34 -5.28
N PRO A 103 -11.67 8.22 -5.82
CA PRO A 103 -12.19 8.04 -7.18
C PRO A 103 -11.09 8.13 -8.25
N ILE A 104 -10.06 8.95 -8.02
CA ILE A 104 -8.93 9.10 -8.95
C ILE A 104 -8.02 7.86 -8.87
N ALA A 105 -7.68 7.43 -7.66
CA ALA A 105 -6.87 6.23 -7.43
C ALA A 105 -7.55 4.98 -8.02
N PHE A 106 -8.85 4.82 -7.81
CA PHE A 106 -9.61 3.68 -8.33
C PHE A 106 -9.70 3.69 -9.86
N ASN A 107 -9.88 4.85 -10.49
CA ASN A 107 -9.86 4.96 -11.95
C ASN A 107 -8.50 4.60 -12.55
N LEU A 108 -7.39 4.97 -11.91
CA LEU A 108 -6.05 4.55 -12.30
C LEU A 108 -5.87 3.03 -12.20
N ILE A 109 -6.31 2.43 -11.10
CA ILE A 109 -6.28 0.97 -10.90
C ILE A 109 -7.13 0.26 -11.96
N LEU A 110 -8.35 0.75 -12.23
CA LEU A 110 -9.23 0.19 -13.25
C LEU A 110 -8.65 0.31 -14.66
N LYS A 111 -7.98 1.42 -14.97
CA LYS A 111 -7.30 1.61 -16.26
C LYS A 111 -6.15 0.62 -16.40
N ALA A 112 -5.30 0.48 -15.38
CA ALA A 112 -4.24 -0.52 -15.34
C ALA A 112 -4.80 -1.95 -15.54
N TYR A 113 -5.88 -2.28 -14.84
CA TYR A 113 -6.54 -3.59 -14.95
C TYR A 113 -7.10 -3.87 -16.35
N LYS A 114 -7.71 -2.87 -17.01
CA LYS A 114 -8.23 -2.98 -18.38
C LYS A 114 -7.11 -3.12 -19.41
N THR A 115 -6.04 -2.32 -19.29
CA THR A 115 -4.88 -2.38 -20.19
C THR A 115 -4.22 -3.77 -20.16
N GLU A 116 -4.02 -4.32 -18.97
CA GLU A 116 -3.49 -5.68 -18.80
C GLU A 116 -4.44 -6.75 -19.37
N LYS A 117 -5.76 -6.62 -19.17
CA LYS A 117 -6.74 -7.56 -19.76
C LYS A 117 -6.67 -7.60 -21.30
N HIS A 118 -6.44 -6.45 -21.96
CA HIS A 118 -6.29 -6.39 -23.42
C HIS A 118 -4.94 -6.92 -23.92
N SER A 119 -3.87 -6.79 -23.12
CA SER A 119 -2.57 -7.42 -23.37
C SER A 119 -2.72 -8.95 -23.43
N THR A 120 -3.41 -9.54 -22.45
CA THR A 120 -3.64 -10.99 -22.40
C THR A 120 -4.47 -11.48 -23.58
N LEU A 121 -5.51 -10.74 -24.00
CA LEU A 121 -6.32 -11.12 -25.18
C LEU A 121 -5.55 -11.05 -26.51
N LYS A 122 -4.56 -10.14 -26.64
CA LYS A 122 -3.66 -10.13 -27.80
C LYS A 122 -2.69 -11.32 -27.79
N ALA A 123 -2.25 -11.78 -26.61
CA ALA A 123 -1.39 -12.96 -26.49
C ALA A 123 -2.12 -14.27 -26.87
N TYR A 124 -3.45 -14.33 -26.71
CA TYR A 124 -4.25 -15.50 -27.12
C TYR A 124 -4.80 -15.43 -28.55
N LYS A 125 -4.85 -14.25 -29.19
CA LYS A 125 -5.28 -14.13 -30.60
C LYS A 125 -4.17 -14.41 -31.62
N THR A 126 -2.96 -14.69 -31.17
CA THR A 126 -1.88 -15.23 -32.01
C THR A 126 -1.73 -16.72 -31.73
N ASN A 127 -2.67 -17.51 -32.25
CA ASN A 127 -2.52 -18.88 -32.72
C ASN A 127 -3.73 -19.22 -33.58
#